data_AF-A0A970H328-F1
#
_entry.id   AF-A0A970H328-F1
#
_cell.length_a   1.000
_cell.length_b   1.000
_cell.length_c   1.000
_cell.angle_alpha   90.00
_cell.angle_beta   90.00
_cell.angle_gamma   90.00
#
_symmetry.space_group_name_H-M   'P 1'
#
loop_
_entity.id
_entity.type
_entity.pdbx_description
1 polymer ?
#
loop_
_entity_poly.entity_id
_entity_poly.type
_entity_poly.pdbx_seq_one_letter_code
_entity_poly.pdbx_strand_id
1 'polypeptide(L)'
;GTWTIKLDTAVLGEEKVEFLVTVRDDAGAQWGNNNYVSYPNDVKAFLYNVTLPEPAIIADPGVSPVDGTTVVGVQTFTFGFKSATGKLKELELDIYLGDNTGENRDYAEHLGINLPAGSEAVAQWVDELVNNYSKLDEKYHVILAAADYNTDADDNENKEALKANIFYEGDEKAGTWTIKLDTAVLDVEAIEFLVAVRDDAGAQWGNNNYVDYSDEVKAYLYNVTLPID
;
A
#
# COMPACT_ATOMS: atom_id res chain seq x y z
N GLY A 1 -18.33 -41.13 -22.41
CA GLY A 1 -16.89 -40.82 -22.29
C GLY A 1 -16.69 -39.84 -21.15
N THR A 2 -15.46 -39.66 -20.68
CA THR A 2 -15.12 -38.70 -19.62
C THR A 2 -14.35 -37.54 -20.24
N TRP A 3 -14.76 -36.30 -19.91
CA TRP A 3 -13.98 -35.11 -20.20
C TRP A 3 -13.29 -34.66 -18.92
N THR A 4 -12.00 -34.34 -19.00
CA THR A 4 -11.22 -33.87 -17.87
C THR A 4 -10.63 -32.51 -18.21
N ILE A 5 -10.92 -31.52 -17.38
CA ILE A 5 -10.35 -30.19 -17.45
C ILE A 5 -9.52 -29.99 -16.19
N LYS A 6 -8.30 -29.47 -16.35
CA LYS A 6 -7.44 -29.06 -15.24
C LYS A 6 -7.27 -27.55 -15.34
N LEU A 7 -7.57 -26.84 -14.26
CA LEU A 7 -7.42 -25.40 -14.16
C LEU A 7 -6.45 -25.09 -13.02
N ASP A 8 -5.61 -24.09 -13.21
CA ASP A 8 -4.89 -23.44 -12.12
C ASP A 8 -5.77 -22.31 -11.58
N THR A 9 -6.45 -22.57 -10.48
CA THR A 9 -7.43 -21.64 -9.94
C THR A 9 -6.80 -20.41 -9.29
N ALA A 10 -5.49 -20.46 -8.96
CA ALA A 10 -4.78 -19.29 -8.46
C ALA A 10 -4.56 -18.24 -9.56
N VAL A 11 -4.35 -18.68 -10.81
CA VAL A 11 -4.20 -17.78 -11.98
C VAL A 11 -5.53 -17.14 -12.36
N LEU A 12 -6.65 -17.84 -12.16
CA LEU A 12 -7.97 -17.31 -12.49
C LEU A 12 -8.38 -16.14 -11.59
N GLY A 13 -7.95 -16.14 -10.33
CA GLY A 13 -8.28 -15.08 -9.36
C GLY A 13 -9.76 -15.03 -8.95
N GLU A 14 -10.56 -16.01 -9.38
CA GLU A 14 -12.01 -16.07 -9.14
C GLU A 14 -12.35 -17.04 -8.01
N GLU A 15 -13.19 -16.62 -7.07
CA GLU A 15 -13.67 -17.49 -5.97
C GLU A 15 -14.67 -18.56 -6.43
N LYS A 16 -15.16 -18.46 -7.67
CA LYS A 16 -16.16 -19.36 -8.23
C LYS A 16 -15.90 -19.62 -9.71
N VAL A 17 -16.03 -20.88 -10.11
CA VAL A 17 -15.99 -21.28 -11.52
C VAL A 17 -17.29 -22.01 -11.86
N GLU A 18 -17.97 -21.54 -12.91
CA GLU A 18 -19.18 -22.16 -13.44
C GLU A 18 -18.89 -22.84 -14.78
N PHE A 19 -19.30 -24.10 -14.91
CA PHE A 19 -19.26 -24.83 -16.18
C PHE A 19 -20.67 -25.08 -16.70
N LEU A 20 -20.96 -24.56 -17.90
CA LEU A 20 -22.18 -24.87 -18.64
C LEU A 20 -21.91 -26.01 -19.62
N VAL A 21 -22.60 -27.13 -19.45
CA VAL A 21 -22.34 -28.35 -20.21
C VAL A 21 -23.47 -28.67 -21.18
N THR A 22 -23.11 -29.04 -22.41
CA THR A 22 -24.02 -29.57 -23.42
C THR A 22 -23.38 -30.76 -24.10
N VAL A 23 -24.14 -31.86 -24.22
CA VAL A 23 -23.72 -33.06 -24.96
C VAL A 23 -24.73 -33.31 -26.07
N ARG A 24 -24.23 -33.68 -27.26
CA ARG A 24 -25.07 -34.09 -28.39
C ARG A 24 -24.61 -35.45 -28.90
N ASP A 25 -25.55 -36.29 -29.30
CA ASP A 25 -25.25 -37.50 -30.06
C ASP A 25 -25.24 -37.23 -31.58
N ASP A 26 -24.89 -38.24 -32.36
CA ASP A 26 -24.82 -38.19 -33.82
C ASP A 26 -26.20 -38.15 -34.50
N ALA A 27 -27.25 -38.57 -33.79
CA ALA A 27 -28.64 -38.44 -34.21
C ALA A 27 -29.24 -37.05 -33.91
N GLY A 28 -28.50 -36.19 -33.20
CA GLY A 28 -28.90 -34.83 -32.84
C GLY A 28 -29.66 -34.70 -31.51
N ALA A 29 -29.80 -35.78 -30.74
CA ALA A 29 -30.33 -35.68 -29.38
C ALA A 29 -29.34 -34.90 -28.49
N GLN A 30 -29.87 -34.06 -27.62
CA GLN A 30 -29.09 -33.14 -26.80
C GLN A 30 -29.44 -33.31 -25.32
N TRP A 31 -28.42 -33.23 -24.47
CA TRP A 31 -28.57 -33.08 -23.03
C TRP A 31 -27.86 -31.81 -22.56
N GLY A 32 -28.59 -30.98 -21.80
CA GLY A 32 -28.13 -29.68 -21.32
C GLY A 32 -28.16 -28.59 -22.39
N ASN A 33 -27.86 -27.35 -21.99
CA ASN A 33 -27.68 -26.20 -22.87
C ASN A 33 -26.62 -25.27 -22.25
N ASN A 34 -25.82 -24.61 -23.07
CA ASN A 34 -24.81 -23.65 -22.63
C ASN A 34 -25.20 -22.19 -22.93
N ASN A 35 -26.39 -21.97 -23.51
CA ASN A 35 -26.96 -20.64 -23.71
C ASN A 35 -28.03 -20.36 -22.65
N TYR A 36 -27.61 -19.68 -21.59
CA TYR A 36 -28.48 -19.29 -20.48
C TYR A 36 -29.57 -18.28 -20.88
N VAL A 37 -29.30 -17.46 -21.90
CA VAL A 37 -30.22 -16.39 -22.34
C VAL A 37 -31.42 -16.95 -23.06
N SER A 38 -31.20 -17.95 -23.92
CA SER A 38 -32.25 -18.50 -24.79
C SER A 38 -32.95 -19.73 -24.22
N TYR A 39 -32.27 -20.52 -23.37
CA TYR A 39 -32.80 -21.81 -22.88
C TYR A 39 -32.51 -22.03 -21.37
N PRO A 40 -32.94 -21.11 -20.49
CA PRO A 40 -32.55 -21.12 -19.07
C PRO A 40 -32.93 -22.41 -18.34
N ASN A 41 -34.09 -23.00 -18.66
CA ASN A 41 -34.59 -24.21 -17.99
C ASN A 41 -33.83 -25.48 -18.40
N ASP A 42 -33.15 -25.45 -19.55
CA ASP A 42 -32.44 -26.59 -20.11
C ASP A 42 -30.93 -26.55 -19.80
N VAL A 43 -30.45 -25.45 -19.21
CA VAL A 43 -29.05 -25.32 -18.79
C VAL A 43 -28.68 -26.38 -17.76
N LYS A 44 -27.47 -26.92 -17.91
CA LYS A 44 -26.79 -27.73 -16.88
C LYS A 44 -25.52 -27.01 -16.49
N ALA A 45 -25.60 -26.30 -15.37
CA ALA A 45 -24.51 -25.56 -14.76
C ALA A 45 -23.93 -26.35 -13.59
N PHE A 46 -22.60 -26.35 -13.47
CA PHE A 46 -21.88 -26.89 -12.34
C PHE A 46 -21.01 -25.79 -11.74
N LEU A 47 -21.38 -25.34 -10.54
CA LEU A 47 -20.67 -24.30 -9.82
C LEU A 47 -19.69 -24.95 -8.84
N TYR A 48 -18.43 -24.51 -8.89
CA TYR A 48 -17.39 -24.93 -7.99
C TYR A 48 -16.89 -23.71 -7.22
N ASN A 49 -16.83 -23.83 -5.89
CA ASN A 49 -16.15 -22.83 -5.07
C ASN A 49 -14.65 -23.07 -5.16
N VAL A 50 -13.90 -21.99 -5.28
CA VAL A 50 -12.45 -21.95 -5.32
C VAL A 50 -11.96 -21.28 -4.05
N THR A 51 -11.02 -21.93 -3.36
CA THR A 51 -10.23 -21.27 -2.32
C THR A 51 -9.07 -20.56 -3.00
N LEU A 52 -9.08 -19.23 -2.99
CA LEU A 52 -7.95 -18.44 -3.45
C LEU A 52 -6.81 -18.53 -2.42
N PRO A 53 -5.54 -18.51 -2.86
CA PRO A 53 -4.43 -18.38 -1.92
C PRO A 53 -4.55 -17.06 -1.17
N GLU A 54 -4.14 -17.04 0.11
CA GLU A 54 -4.00 -15.78 0.84
C GLU A 54 -3.04 -14.86 0.09
N PRO A 55 -3.29 -13.53 0.08
CA PRO A 55 -2.37 -12.59 -0.53
C PRO A 55 -0.97 -12.73 0.09
N ALA A 56 0.04 -12.67 -0.75
CA ALA A 56 1.43 -12.86 -0.34
C ALA A 56 1.89 -11.81 0.68
N ILE A 57 1.39 -10.58 0.57
CA ILE A 57 1.54 -9.51 1.54
C ILE A 57 0.15 -8.91 1.81
N ILE A 58 -0.15 -8.71 3.09
CA ILE A 58 -1.39 -8.05 3.55
C ILE A 58 -1.05 -6.84 4.42
N ALA A 59 -1.94 -5.85 4.43
CA ALA A 59 -1.88 -4.76 5.39
C ALA A 59 -2.46 -5.25 6.74
N ASP A 60 -1.60 -5.39 7.76
CA ASP A 60 -1.92 -5.89 9.09
C ASP A 60 -0.89 -5.34 10.10
N PRO A 61 -1.25 -4.50 11.09
CA PRO A 61 -2.62 -4.11 11.48
C PRO A 61 -3.38 -3.21 10.48
N GLY A 62 -2.73 -2.78 9.41
CA GLY A 62 -3.31 -1.94 8.36
C GLY A 62 -2.82 -0.50 8.41
N VAL A 63 -3.66 0.42 7.93
CA VAL A 63 -3.33 1.84 7.85
C VAL A 63 -4.18 2.64 8.84
N SER A 64 -3.53 3.54 9.57
CA SER A 64 -4.18 4.47 10.49
C SER A 64 -3.52 5.85 10.37
N PRO A 65 -4.28 6.97 10.45
CA PRO A 65 -5.74 7.04 10.46
C PRO A 65 -6.36 6.45 9.20
N VAL A 66 -7.68 6.23 9.22
CA VAL A 66 -8.43 5.76 8.05
C VAL A 66 -8.24 6.75 6.90
N ASP A 67 -8.02 6.25 5.70
CA ASP A 67 -7.90 7.07 4.48
C ASP A 67 -9.04 8.08 4.33
N GLY A 68 -8.73 9.27 3.83
CA GLY A 68 -9.67 10.38 3.66
C GLY A 68 -10.07 11.11 4.95
N THR A 69 -9.55 10.70 6.11
CA THR A 69 -9.84 11.35 7.39
C THR A 69 -9.27 12.78 7.43
N THR A 70 -10.03 13.71 7.99
CA THR A 70 -9.50 15.04 8.35
C THR A 70 -8.71 14.96 9.65
N VAL A 71 -7.46 15.41 9.60
CA VAL A 71 -6.50 15.38 10.69
C VAL A 71 -6.20 16.80 11.22
N VAL A 72 -5.89 16.90 12.52
CA VAL A 72 -5.69 18.18 13.22
C VAL A 72 -4.56 18.05 14.25
N GLY A 73 -3.62 19.00 14.25
CA GLY A 73 -2.50 19.04 15.21
C GLY A 73 -1.56 17.83 15.10
N VAL A 74 -1.04 17.36 16.24
CA VAL A 74 -0.12 16.22 16.29
C VAL A 74 -0.83 14.91 16.02
N GLN A 75 -0.38 14.20 14.98
CA GLN A 75 -1.03 13.00 14.47
C GLN A 75 -0.02 11.90 14.17
N THR A 76 -0.41 10.66 14.44
CA THR A 76 0.41 9.47 14.17
C THR A 76 -0.19 8.70 13.00
N PHE A 77 0.57 8.62 11.93
CA PHE A 77 0.31 7.79 10.77
C PHE A 77 1.05 6.46 10.93
N THR A 78 0.35 5.35 10.72
CA THR A 78 0.93 4.01 10.80
C THR A 78 0.59 3.19 9.57
N PHE A 79 1.56 2.45 9.06
CA PHE A 79 1.40 1.55 7.91
C PHE A 79 1.98 0.18 8.24
N GLY A 80 1.10 -0.75 8.57
CA GLY A 80 1.44 -2.10 9.06
C GLY A 80 1.26 -3.19 8.01
N PHE A 81 2.22 -4.11 7.92
CA PHE A 81 2.27 -5.15 6.89
C PHE A 81 2.70 -6.50 7.45
N LYS A 82 2.26 -7.56 6.75
CA LYS A 82 2.67 -8.94 7.01
C LYS A 82 2.86 -9.71 5.70
N SER A 83 4.00 -10.38 5.56
CA SER A 83 4.25 -11.33 4.46
C SER A 83 3.92 -12.76 4.87
N ALA A 84 3.19 -13.46 4.00
CA ALA A 84 2.89 -14.88 4.09
C ALA A 84 3.92 -15.74 3.33
N THR A 85 4.60 -15.17 2.34
CA THR A 85 5.48 -15.89 1.40
C THR A 85 6.95 -15.80 1.73
N GLY A 86 7.39 -14.73 2.39
CA GLY A 86 8.81 -14.44 2.61
C GLY A 86 9.06 -13.57 3.83
N LYS A 87 10.27 -13.02 3.88
CA LYS A 87 10.66 -11.98 4.82
C LYS A 87 10.48 -10.62 4.17
N LEU A 88 9.91 -9.65 4.89
CA LEU A 88 9.91 -8.25 4.45
C LEU A 88 11.35 -7.83 4.18
N LYS A 89 11.57 -7.21 3.02
CA LYS A 89 12.91 -6.90 2.53
C LYS A 89 13.07 -5.43 2.22
N GLU A 90 12.10 -4.83 1.54
CA GLU A 90 12.16 -3.44 1.10
C GLU A 90 10.86 -2.75 1.50
N LEU A 91 11.01 -1.52 1.97
CA LEU A 91 9.95 -0.65 2.39
C LEU A 91 10.13 0.68 1.69
N GLU A 92 9.07 1.12 1.01
CA GLU A 92 9.04 2.36 0.25
C GLU A 92 7.86 3.19 0.73
N LEU A 93 8.15 4.42 1.12
CA LEU A 93 7.19 5.37 1.63
C LEU A 93 7.52 6.75 1.08
N ASP A 94 6.61 7.30 0.29
CA ASP A 94 6.73 8.64 -0.26
C ASP A 94 5.69 9.55 0.38
N ILE A 95 6.12 10.74 0.81
CA ILE A 95 5.28 11.74 1.48
C ILE A 95 5.15 12.97 0.58
N TYR A 96 3.91 13.33 0.26
CA TYR A 96 3.56 14.46 -0.60
C TYR A 96 2.77 15.51 0.19
N LEU A 97 3.11 16.78 0.03
CA LEU A 97 2.37 17.91 0.61
C LEU A 97 1.37 18.49 -0.39
N GLY A 98 0.15 18.76 0.07
CA GLY A 98 -0.95 19.24 -0.76
C GLY A 98 -1.77 18.11 -1.41
N ASP A 99 -2.84 18.51 -2.13
CA ASP A 99 -3.66 17.58 -2.92
C ASP A 99 -2.92 17.20 -4.20
N ASN A 100 -2.20 16.07 -4.10
CA ASN A 100 -1.50 15.48 -5.23
C ASN A 100 -2.34 14.34 -5.79
N THR A 101 -3.60 14.54 -6.18
CA THR A 101 -4.45 13.46 -6.77
C THR A 101 -4.78 13.64 -8.25
N GLY A 102 -5.20 12.57 -8.93
CA GLY A 102 -5.80 12.60 -10.27
C GLY A 102 -4.85 12.45 -11.47
N GLU A 103 -5.37 12.70 -12.68
CA GLU A 103 -4.68 12.44 -13.97
C GLU A 103 -3.42 13.29 -14.22
N ASN A 104 -3.22 14.38 -13.46
CA ASN A 104 -2.07 15.29 -13.60
C ASN A 104 -1.19 15.33 -12.33
N ARG A 105 -1.18 14.23 -11.57
CA ARG A 105 -0.44 14.13 -10.32
C ARG A 105 1.06 14.38 -10.53
N ASP A 106 1.63 15.27 -9.72
CA ASP A 106 3.06 15.57 -9.74
C ASP A 106 3.81 14.73 -8.71
N TYR A 107 4.72 13.89 -9.21
CA TYR A 107 5.53 12.98 -8.41
C TYR A 107 6.95 13.47 -8.13
N ALA A 108 7.34 14.61 -8.70
CA ALA A 108 8.71 15.10 -8.65
C ALA A 108 9.12 15.57 -7.25
N GLU A 109 8.15 15.85 -6.37
CA GLU A 109 8.35 16.67 -5.18
C GLU A 109 7.90 15.98 -3.89
N HIS A 110 8.57 14.88 -3.50
CA HIS A 110 8.22 14.08 -2.30
C HIS A 110 9.39 13.80 -1.36
N LEU A 111 9.06 13.53 -0.09
CA LEU A 111 9.97 12.86 0.83
C LEU A 111 9.89 11.36 0.68
N GLY A 112 10.83 10.80 -0.06
CA GLY A 112 10.95 9.37 -0.32
C GLY A 112 11.83 8.67 0.71
N ILE A 113 11.30 7.64 1.32
CA ILE A 113 12.00 6.73 2.22
C ILE A 113 12.00 5.36 1.55
N ASN A 114 13.13 4.99 0.95
CA ASN A 114 13.34 3.67 0.36
C ASN A 114 14.47 2.96 1.11
N LEU A 115 14.11 2.06 2.01
CA LEU A 115 15.04 1.41 2.92
C LEU A 115 14.76 -0.09 3.05
N PRO A 116 15.78 -0.89 3.42
CA PRO A 116 15.54 -2.25 3.86
C PRO A 116 14.52 -2.31 5.00
N ALA A 117 13.72 -3.37 5.03
CA ALA A 117 12.76 -3.61 6.10
C ALA A 117 13.49 -3.91 7.42
N GLY A 118 13.74 -2.88 8.22
CA GLY A 118 14.43 -3.01 9.51
C GLY A 118 14.55 -1.68 10.25
N SER A 119 14.35 -1.73 11.57
CA SER A 119 14.37 -0.56 12.44
C SER A 119 15.73 0.16 12.40
N GLU A 120 16.82 -0.59 12.31
CA GLU A 120 18.18 -0.05 12.22
C GLU A 120 18.40 0.76 10.93
N ALA A 121 17.82 0.34 9.81
CA ALA A 121 17.95 1.06 8.54
C ALA A 121 17.26 2.43 8.61
N VAL A 122 16.08 2.50 9.22
CA VAL A 122 15.36 3.77 9.43
C VAL A 122 16.13 4.69 10.38
N ALA A 123 16.67 4.15 11.48
CA ALA A 123 17.46 4.93 12.41
C ALA A 123 18.75 5.50 11.78
N GLN A 124 19.43 4.72 10.94
CA GLN A 124 20.61 5.16 10.20
C GLN A 124 20.25 6.22 9.15
N TRP A 125 19.13 6.05 8.45
CA TRP A 125 18.62 7.05 7.53
C TRP A 125 18.33 8.38 8.23
N VAL A 126 17.74 8.38 9.43
CA VAL A 126 17.56 9.61 10.23
C VAL A 126 18.91 10.27 10.54
N ASP A 127 19.93 9.50 10.90
CA ASP A 127 21.26 10.06 11.17
C ASP A 127 21.85 10.74 9.93
N GLU A 128 21.74 10.10 8.76
CA GLU A 128 22.18 10.66 7.49
C GLU A 128 21.38 11.90 7.08
N LEU A 129 20.07 11.90 7.35
CA LEU A 129 19.15 13.00 7.04
C LEU A 129 19.52 14.25 7.83
N VAL A 130 19.70 14.14 9.15
CA VAL A 130 20.12 15.26 10.00
C VAL A 130 21.50 15.78 9.58
N ASN A 131 22.47 14.89 9.35
CA ASN A 131 23.82 15.27 8.92
C ASN A 131 23.84 16.02 7.57
N ASN A 132 22.79 15.86 6.74
CA ASN A 132 22.67 16.52 5.44
C ASN A 132 21.54 17.54 5.36
N TYR A 133 20.94 17.94 6.49
CA TYR A 133 19.75 18.78 6.53
C TYR A 133 19.84 20.04 5.65
N SER A 134 20.96 20.77 5.73
CA SER A 134 21.21 21.99 4.95
C SER A 134 21.26 21.81 3.42
N LYS A 135 21.35 20.58 2.94
CA LYS A 135 21.35 20.23 1.51
C LYS A 135 20.00 19.72 1.02
N LEU A 136 19.06 19.49 1.92
CA LEU A 136 17.70 19.08 1.58
C LEU A 136 16.94 20.27 1.00
N ASP A 137 16.00 19.97 0.11
CA ASP A 137 15.02 20.94 -0.38
C ASP A 137 14.11 21.44 0.76
N GLU A 138 13.62 22.66 0.66
CA GLU A 138 12.82 23.35 1.69
C GLU A 138 11.56 22.56 2.09
N LYS A 139 10.93 21.83 1.15
CA LYS A 139 9.77 20.98 1.48
C LYS A 139 10.10 19.84 2.43
N TYR A 140 11.32 19.29 2.36
CA TYR A 140 11.76 18.30 3.35
C TYR A 140 11.89 18.95 4.73
N HIS A 141 12.33 20.22 4.80
CA HIS A 141 12.44 20.93 6.07
C HIS A 141 11.10 21.08 6.75
N VAL A 142 10.02 21.36 6.00
CA VAL A 142 8.66 21.46 6.55
C VAL A 142 8.18 20.12 7.12
N ILE A 143 8.36 19.02 6.39
CA ILE A 143 7.97 17.69 6.90
C ILE A 143 8.78 17.31 8.14
N LEU A 144 10.09 17.61 8.15
CA LEU A 144 10.95 17.34 9.29
C LEU A 144 10.62 18.22 10.49
N ALA A 145 10.29 19.49 10.28
CA ALA A 145 9.81 20.37 11.34
C ALA A 145 8.51 19.86 11.94
N ALA A 146 7.57 19.38 11.11
CA ALA A 146 6.37 18.72 11.60
C ALA A 146 6.69 17.42 12.37
N ALA A 147 7.80 16.75 12.05
CA ALA A 147 8.33 15.61 12.79
C ALA A 147 9.22 16.00 14.00
N ASP A 148 9.13 17.25 14.47
CA ASP A 148 9.84 17.81 15.65
C ASP A 148 11.32 18.14 15.42
N TYR A 149 11.76 18.30 14.18
CA TYR A 149 13.07 18.88 13.88
C TYR A 149 13.10 20.37 14.24
N ASN A 150 14.11 20.78 15.01
CA ASN A 150 14.31 22.15 15.46
C ASN A 150 15.67 22.69 15.01
N THR A 151 15.67 23.77 14.23
CA THR A 151 16.90 24.42 13.71
C THR A 151 17.76 25.05 14.80
N ASP A 152 17.21 25.32 15.98
CA ASP A 152 17.93 25.86 17.14
C ASP A 152 18.49 24.77 18.07
N ALA A 153 18.05 23.52 17.88
CA ALA A 153 18.52 22.35 18.62
C ALA A 153 19.83 21.80 18.02
N ASP A 154 20.58 21.03 18.81
CA ASP A 154 21.76 20.35 18.28
C ASP A 154 21.42 19.11 17.43
N ASP A 155 22.38 18.64 16.64
CA ASP A 155 22.17 17.50 15.73
C ASP A 155 21.75 16.22 16.47
N ASN A 156 22.21 16.01 17.72
CA ASN A 156 21.85 14.81 18.47
C ASN A 156 20.43 14.89 19.00
N GLU A 157 20.01 16.06 19.49
CA GLU A 157 18.61 16.32 19.89
C GLU A 157 17.67 16.09 18.70
N ASN A 158 18.02 16.60 17.51
CA ASN A 158 17.25 16.38 16.29
C ASN A 158 17.19 14.90 15.85
N LYS A 159 18.31 14.16 15.97
CA LYS A 159 18.33 12.72 15.69
C LYS A 159 17.42 11.95 16.64
N GLU A 160 17.45 12.27 17.93
CA GLU A 160 16.59 11.64 18.93
C GLU A 160 15.11 11.95 18.68
N ALA A 161 14.76 13.21 18.40
CA ALA A 161 13.40 13.61 18.08
C ALA A 161 12.87 12.90 16.84
N LEU A 162 13.64 12.92 15.74
CA LEU A 162 13.25 12.26 14.50
C LEU A 162 13.15 10.73 14.64
N LYS A 163 14.04 10.08 15.40
CA LYS A 163 13.94 8.62 15.66
C LYS A 163 12.72 8.26 16.53
N ALA A 164 12.23 9.19 17.35
CA ALA A 164 11.02 9.00 18.14
C ALA A 164 9.73 9.21 17.32
N ASN A 165 9.81 10.02 16.26
CA ASN A 165 8.64 10.38 15.44
C ASN A 165 8.60 9.66 14.09
N ILE A 166 9.72 9.18 13.54
CA ILE A 166 9.82 8.46 12.27
C ILE A 166 10.61 7.18 12.50
N PHE A 167 9.90 6.06 12.59
CA PHE A 167 10.51 4.77 12.88
C PHE A 167 9.76 3.60 12.27
N TYR A 168 10.42 2.46 12.27
CA TYR A 168 9.84 1.18 11.89
C TYR A 168 10.03 0.18 13.02
N GLU A 169 8.97 -0.53 13.38
CA GLU A 169 9.00 -1.64 14.33
C GLU A 169 8.46 -2.91 13.68
N GLY A 170 9.16 -4.03 13.85
CA GLY A 170 8.75 -5.27 13.24
C GLY A 170 9.76 -6.40 13.44
N ASP A 171 9.41 -7.55 12.89
CA ASP A 171 10.27 -8.69 12.72
C ASP A 171 10.49 -8.99 11.22
N GLU A 172 11.06 -10.15 10.92
CA GLU A 172 11.36 -10.54 9.55
C GLU A 172 10.11 -10.68 8.67
N LYS A 173 8.92 -10.91 9.23
CA LYS A 173 7.68 -11.19 8.47
C LYS A 173 6.63 -10.12 8.59
N ALA A 174 6.67 -9.30 9.63
CA ALA A 174 5.69 -8.25 9.85
C ALA A 174 6.33 -7.00 10.41
N GLY A 175 5.76 -5.84 10.11
CA GLY A 175 6.18 -4.60 10.75
C GLY A 175 5.35 -3.40 10.36
N THR A 176 5.60 -2.30 11.05
CA THR A 176 4.79 -1.09 10.99
C THR A 176 5.69 0.13 10.90
N TRP A 177 5.50 0.93 9.84
CA TRP A 177 5.99 2.30 9.81
C TRP A 177 5.16 3.16 10.74
N THR A 178 5.81 4.02 11.49
CA THR A 178 5.17 5.05 12.31
C THR A 178 5.78 6.39 12.00
N ILE A 179 4.92 7.36 11.66
CA ILE A 179 5.29 8.75 11.37
C ILE A 179 4.38 9.63 12.22
N LYS A 180 4.96 10.43 13.08
CA LYS A 180 4.24 11.39 13.91
C LYS A 180 4.56 12.79 13.44
N LEU A 181 3.53 13.51 13.00
CA LEU A 181 3.64 14.86 12.45
C LEU A 181 2.71 15.82 13.19
N ASP A 182 3.20 17.00 13.54
CA ASP A 182 2.36 18.15 13.82
C ASP A 182 1.84 18.73 12.51
N THR A 183 0.62 18.35 12.16
CA THR A 183 -0.02 18.77 10.90
C THR A 183 -0.27 20.27 10.82
N ALA A 184 -0.26 20.99 11.94
CA ALA A 184 -0.38 22.44 11.96
C ALA A 184 0.88 23.15 11.39
N VAL A 185 2.02 22.46 11.35
CA VAL A 185 3.30 23.01 10.84
C VAL A 185 3.43 22.86 9.32
N LEU A 186 2.61 22.01 8.69
CA LEU A 186 2.76 21.65 7.28
C LEU A 186 2.36 22.77 6.29
N ASP A 187 1.58 23.76 6.74
CA ASP A 187 1.06 24.88 5.92
C ASP A 187 0.37 24.44 4.60
N VAL A 188 -0.22 23.25 4.60
CA VAL A 188 -1.00 22.69 3.50
C VAL A 188 -2.29 22.08 4.01
N GLU A 189 -3.33 22.08 3.17
CA GLU A 189 -4.65 21.55 3.50
C GLU A 189 -4.77 20.03 3.28
N ALA A 190 -3.71 19.38 2.80
CA ALA A 190 -3.69 17.93 2.61
C ALA A 190 -2.27 17.36 2.67
N ILE A 191 -2.17 16.09 3.04
CA ILE A 191 -0.94 15.29 2.99
C ILE A 191 -1.27 13.91 2.42
N GLU A 192 -0.40 13.40 1.54
CA GLU A 192 -0.56 12.08 0.94
C GLU A 192 0.66 11.19 1.21
N PHE A 193 0.39 9.91 1.47
CA PHE A 193 1.41 8.87 1.59
C PHE A 193 1.23 7.81 0.52
N LEU A 194 2.27 7.52 -0.25
CA LEU A 194 2.33 6.33 -1.09
C LEU A 194 3.17 5.26 -0.41
N VAL A 195 2.64 4.05 -0.32
CA VAL A 195 3.29 2.97 0.43
C VAL A 195 3.45 1.76 -0.44
N ALA A 196 4.67 1.21 -0.46
CA ALA A 196 4.96 -0.07 -1.07
C ALA A 196 5.87 -0.93 -0.20
N VAL A 197 5.67 -2.24 -0.29
CA VAL A 197 6.41 -3.25 0.47
C VAL A 197 6.74 -4.41 -0.43
N ARG A 198 7.97 -4.92 -0.33
CA ARG A 198 8.41 -6.13 -1.03
C ARG A 198 8.99 -7.13 -0.04
N ASP A 199 8.77 -8.41 -0.31
CA ASP A 199 9.42 -9.49 0.40
C ASP A 199 10.57 -10.12 -0.42
N ASP A 200 11.36 -10.97 0.24
CA ASP A 200 12.48 -11.69 -0.38
C ASP A 200 12.06 -12.85 -1.32
N ALA A 201 10.77 -13.19 -1.36
CA ALA A 201 10.18 -14.13 -2.30
C ALA A 201 9.68 -13.44 -3.59
N GLY A 202 9.79 -12.11 -3.67
CA GLY A 202 9.38 -11.30 -4.82
C GLY A 202 7.91 -10.88 -4.80
N ALA A 203 7.19 -11.12 -3.70
CA ALA A 203 5.87 -10.54 -3.52
C ALA A 203 5.96 -9.03 -3.29
N GLN A 204 4.99 -8.31 -3.83
CA GLN A 204 4.89 -6.87 -3.70
C GLN A 204 3.46 -6.48 -3.32
N TRP A 205 3.34 -5.49 -2.45
CA TRP A 205 2.09 -4.82 -2.15
C TRP A 205 2.30 -3.32 -2.27
N GLY A 206 1.43 -2.64 -2.99
CA GLY A 206 1.60 -1.22 -3.30
C GLY A 206 2.66 -0.95 -4.37
N ASN A 207 2.67 0.29 -4.84
CA ASN A 207 3.65 0.80 -5.80
C ASN A 207 3.73 2.32 -5.59
N ASN A 208 4.96 2.86 -5.61
CA ASN A 208 5.20 4.30 -5.51
C ASN A 208 5.30 4.98 -6.88
N ASN A 209 5.27 4.21 -7.98
CA ASN A 209 5.25 4.73 -9.34
C ASN A 209 3.84 4.58 -9.94
N TYR A 210 3.02 5.60 -9.78
CA TYR A 210 1.65 5.64 -10.31
C TYR A 210 1.57 5.82 -11.82
N VAL A 211 2.57 6.46 -12.44
CA VAL A 211 2.59 6.67 -13.88
C VAL A 211 2.57 5.34 -14.61
N ASP A 212 3.34 4.37 -14.10
CA ASP A 212 3.47 3.05 -14.71
C ASP A 212 2.52 2.01 -14.09
N TYR A 213 2.03 2.22 -12.86
CA TYR A 213 1.30 1.21 -12.08
C TYR A 213 0.09 1.75 -11.31
N SER A 214 -0.72 2.63 -11.92
CA SER A 214 -1.86 3.33 -11.28
C SER A 214 -2.78 2.41 -10.45
N ASP A 215 -3.04 1.20 -10.93
CA ASP A 215 -3.98 0.25 -10.31
C ASP A 215 -3.36 -0.50 -9.12
N GLU A 216 -2.04 -0.48 -8.99
CA GLU A 216 -1.29 -1.14 -7.92
C GLU A 216 -0.88 -0.17 -6.82
N VAL A 217 -0.99 1.15 -7.05
CA VAL A 217 -0.64 2.17 -6.07
C VAL A 217 -1.52 2.08 -4.83
N LYS A 218 -0.88 2.24 -3.67
CA LYS A 218 -1.54 2.37 -2.37
C LYS A 218 -1.22 3.76 -1.84
N ALA A 219 -2.09 4.71 -2.20
CA ALA A 219 -2.03 6.09 -1.78
C ALA A 219 -3.06 6.35 -0.67
N TYR A 220 -2.67 7.14 0.32
CA TYR A 220 -3.49 7.50 1.48
C TYR A 220 -3.49 9.02 1.62
N LEU A 221 -4.64 9.64 1.37
CA LEU A 221 -4.80 11.09 1.39
C LEU A 221 -5.53 11.51 2.67
N TYR A 222 -4.97 12.50 3.35
CA TYR A 222 -5.54 13.06 4.56
C TYR A 222 -5.77 14.56 4.39
N ASN A 223 -6.97 15.03 4.73
CA ASN A 223 -7.27 16.46 4.76
C ASN A 223 -6.70 17.05 6.06
N VAL A 224 -6.07 18.22 6.00
CA VAL A 224 -5.46 18.88 7.17
C VAL A 224 -6.29 20.10 7.53
N THR A 225 -6.66 20.22 8.82
CA THR A 225 -7.22 21.47 9.34
C THR A 225 -6.09 22.34 9.89
N LEU A 226 -5.84 23.46 9.22
CA LEU A 226 -4.88 24.45 9.69
C LEU A 226 -5.45 25.27 10.86
N PRO A 227 -4.61 25.78 11.77
CA PRO A 227 -5.03 26.73 12.80
C PRO A 227 -5.71 27.95 12.17
N ILE A 228 -6.71 28.51 12.86
CA ILE A 228 -7.29 29.79 12.48
C ILE A 228 -6.39 30.88 13.07
N ASP A 229 -5.83 31.73 12.20
CA ASP A 229 -5.07 32.93 12.57
C ASP A 229 -5.89 33.94 13.41
#